data_AF-A0A010IXS4-F1
#
_entry.id   AF-A0A010IXS4-F1
#
_cell.length_a   1.000
_cell.length_b   1.000
_cell.length_c   1.000
_cell.angle_alpha   90.00
_cell.angle_beta   90.00
_cell.angle_gamma   90.00
#
_symmetry.space_group_name_H-M   'P 1'
#
loop_
_entity.id
_entity.type
_entity.pdbx_description
1 polymer ?
#
loop_
_entity_poly.entity_id
_entity_poly.type
_entity_poly.pdbx_seq_one_letter_code
_entity_poly.pdbx_strand_id
1 'polypeptide(L)'
;MMPKTSPHQHVMNWAISVPGDKTIKRDIFNNVWMTASQRYPYQHLTFMAQGIVELQNVELGCVDLSTPTNLFLQMTGATRCDSEMLDFAKHIVVVKDRQHIALLSEYILQKILYQPESTSVQTTAIEAFHAGQGVCQDHAHILIAMCRALQLPARYVSGYLFDQNYPHLASHAWAEVFLENQWYCFDVSNQLFTPKHHIYLAVGRDYLDVAPIRGVREQGGVENMMSVVQVLAC
;
A
#
# COMPACT_ATOMS: atom_id res chain seq x y z
N MET A 1 10.30 4.76 -3.92
CA MET A 1 10.12 3.47 -4.65
C MET A 1 9.96 3.74 -6.16
N MET A 2 10.08 2.72 -7.02
CA MET A 2 9.83 2.79 -8.47
C MET A 2 8.87 1.69 -8.91
N PRO A 3 7.90 1.98 -9.81
CA PRO A 3 6.97 0.98 -10.31
C PRO A 3 7.72 -0.02 -11.20
N LYS A 4 7.16 -1.22 -11.31
CA LYS A 4 7.69 -2.29 -12.17
C LYS A 4 6.67 -2.70 -13.22
N THR A 5 7.17 -3.13 -14.37
CA THR A 5 6.34 -3.82 -15.35
C THR A 5 5.88 -5.17 -14.79
N SER A 6 4.61 -5.48 -15.01
CA SER A 6 3.93 -6.71 -14.64
C SER A 6 2.83 -7.01 -15.67
N PRO A 7 2.09 -8.13 -15.58
CA PRO A 7 0.94 -8.36 -16.46
C PRO A 7 -0.12 -7.24 -16.40
N HIS A 8 -0.26 -6.55 -15.25
CA HIS A 8 -1.23 -5.47 -15.09
C HIS A 8 -0.77 -4.12 -15.59
N GLN A 9 0.53 -3.86 -15.62
CA GLN A 9 1.04 -2.54 -15.97
C GLN A 9 2.36 -2.61 -16.72
N HIS A 10 2.51 -1.77 -17.74
CA HIS A 10 3.74 -1.59 -18.49
C HIS A 10 4.33 -0.20 -18.20
N VAL A 11 5.49 -0.15 -17.56
CA VAL A 11 6.17 1.11 -17.24
C VAL A 11 6.94 1.58 -18.47
N MET A 12 6.39 2.57 -19.17
CA MET A 12 6.99 3.13 -20.40
C MET A 12 8.24 3.96 -20.09
N ASN A 13 8.12 4.83 -19.08
CA ASN A 13 9.23 5.57 -18.51
C ASN A 13 8.95 5.90 -17.05
N TRP A 14 10.02 6.01 -16.25
CA TRP A 14 9.93 6.48 -14.88
C TRP A 14 11.26 7.13 -14.50
N ALA A 15 11.20 8.34 -13.97
CA ALA A 15 12.38 9.12 -13.57
C ALA A 15 12.19 9.64 -12.14
N ILE A 16 13.23 9.49 -11.32
CA ILE A 16 13.31 10.08 -9.99
C ILE A 16 14.46 11.07 -9.94
N SER A 17 14.14 12.34 -9.68
CA SER A 17 15.08 13.39 -9.34
C SER A 17 15.11 13.58 -7.83
N VAL A 18 16.30 13.43 -7.26
CA VAL A 18 16.60 13.64 -5.84
C VAL A 18 18.04 14.15 -5.74
N PRO A 19 18.38 15.09 -4.84
CA PRO A 19 19.76 15.51 -4.63
C PRO A 19 20.63 14.45 -3.95
N GLY A 20 21.95 14.54 -4.14
CA GLY A 20 22.93 13.69 -3.47
C GLY A 20 23.30 12.42 -4.23
N ASP A 21 24.14 11.60 -3.60
CA ASP A 21 24.63 10.34 -4.16
C ASP A 21 23.55 9.27 -4.10
N LYS A 22 23.27 8.65 -5.25
CA LYS A 22 22.12 7.75 -5.43
C LYS A 22 22.59 6.32 -5.59
N THR A 23 21.84 5.38 -5.03
CA THR A 23 22.00 3.96 -5.33
C THR A 23 20.65 3.29 -5.43
N ILE A 24 20.44 2.54 -6.52
CA ILE A 24 19.22 1.78 -6.77
C ILE A 24 19.48 0.33 -6.37
N LYS A 25 18.53 -0.26 -5.63
CA LYS A 25 18.59 -1.65 -5.18
C LYS A 25 17.22 -2.31 -5.28
N ARG A 26 17.20 -3.63 -5.09
CA ARG A 26 15.98 -4.41 -4.84
C ARG A 26 15.93 -4.84 -3.39
N ASP A 27 14.75 -4.83 -2.81
CA ASP A 27 14.52 -5.40 -1.47
C ASP A 27 14.11 -6.88 -1.56
N ILE A 28 13.75 -7.47 -0.41
CA ILE A 28 13.34 -8.88 -0.32
C ILE A 28 11.99 -9.17 -0.98
N PHE A 29 11.14 -8.15 -1.17
CA PHE A 29 9.86 -8.24 -1.88
C PHE A 29 10.01 -7.91 -3.37
N ASN A 30 11.25 -7.81 -3.85
CA ASN A 30 11.61 -7.47 -5.21
C ASN A 30 11.11 -6.07 -5.64
N ASN A 31 10.83 -5.17 -4.70
CA ASN A 31 10.57 -3.75 -4.98
C ASN A 31 11.86 -3.08 -5.44
N VAL A 32 11.75 -2.16 -6.40
CA VAL A 32 12.88 -1.32 -6.81
C VAL A 32 12.85 -0.04 -5.99
N TRP A 33 13.94 0.22 -5.26
CA TRP A 33 14.05 1.38 -4.39
C TRP A 33 15.35 2.12 -4.60
N MET A 34 15.33 3.42 -4.32
CA MET A 34 16.49 4.30 -4.41
C MET A 34 16.83 4.83 -3.02
N THR A 35 18.10 4.75 -2.67
CA THR A 35 18.70 5.52 -1.58
C THR A 35 19.34 6.76 -2.17
N ALA A 36 19.22 7.88 -1.46
CA ALA A 36 19.94 9.12 -1.76
C ALA A 36 20.56 9.64 -0.46
N SER A 37 21.81 10.10 -0.53
CA SER A 37 22.49 10.69 0.62
C SER A 37 23.04 12.07 0.28
N GLN A 38 22.76 13.04 1.13
CA GLN A 38 23.25 14.41 1.02
C GLN A 38 24.02 14.75 2.30
N ARG A 39 25.27 15.20 2.14
CA ARG A 39 26.18 15.48 3.26
C ARG A 39 26.44 16.97 3.45
N TYR A 40 26.09 17.80 2.47
CA TYR A 40 26.26 19.24 2.56
C TYR A 40 25.02 19.89 3.19
N PRO A 41 25.18 21.01 3.92
CA PRO A 41 24.06 21.76 4.43
C PRO A 41 23.10 22.19 3.31
N TYR A 42 21.79 22.07 3.55
CA TYR A 42 20.74 22.54 2.64
C TYR A 42 19.59 23.16 3.43
N GLN A 43 18.86 24.06 2.79
CA GLN A 43 17.62 24.64 3.33
C GLN A 43 16.36 23.96 2.77
N HIS A 44 16.46 23.40 1.56
CA HIS A 44 15.37 22.73 0.87
C HIS A 44 15.85 21.46 0.20
N LEU A 45 15.02 20.42 0.21
CA LEU A 45 15.26 19.16 -0.46
C LEU A 45 14.02 18.82 -1.29
N THR A 46 14.17 18.82 -2.61
CA THR A 46 13.06 18.52 -3.53
C THR A 46 13.23 17.14 -4.12
N PHE A 47 12.19 16.32 -3.97
CA PHE A 47 12.06 15.02 -4.63
C PHE A 47 11.02 15.14 -5.73
N MET A 48 11.35 14.65 -6.92
CA MET A 48 10.41 14.60 -8.03
C MET A 48 10.43 13.19 -8.62
N ALA A 49 9.27 12.55 -8.70
CA ALA A 49 9.09 11.32 -9.44
C ALA A 49 8.03 11.56 -10.51
N GLN A 50 8.32 11.17 -11.75
CA GLN A 50 7.40 11.28 -12.86
C GLN A 50 7.58 10.11 -13.82
N GLY A 51 6.53 9.71 -14.50
CA GLY A 51 6.60 8.66 -15.50
C GLY A 51 5.28 8.40 -16.18
N ILE A 52 5.32 7.53 -17.19
CA ILE A 52 4.16 7.05 -17.93
C ILE A 52 4.04 5.56 -17.71
N VAL A 53 2.86 5.12 -17.27
CA VAL A 53 2.52 3.72 -17.05
C VAL A 53 1.26 3.41 -17.84
N GLU A 54 1.31 2.39 -18.67
CA GLU A 54 0.15 1.85 -19.38
C GLU A 54 -0.47 0.72 -18.54
N LEU A 55 -1.79 0.75 -18.34
CA LEU A 55 -2.52 -0.26 -17.59
C LEU A 55 -3.19 -1.26 -18.53
N GLN A 56 -3.13 -2.54 -18.18
CA GLN A 56 -3.83 -3.61 -18.86
C GLN A 56 -5.05 -4.03 -18.04
N ASN A 57 -6.14 -4.39 -18.72
CA ASN A 57 -7.37 -4.83 -18.06
C ASN A 57 -7.28 -6.33 -17.72
N VAL A 58 -6.54 -6.64 -16.66
CA VAL A 58 -6.39 -8.00 -16.11
C VAL A 58 -6.97 -8.07 -14.70
N GLU A 59 -7.38 -9.27 -14.27
CA GLU A 59 -7.93 -9.45 -12.92
C GLU A 59 -6.86 -9.42 -11.81
N LEU A 60 -5.60 -9.69 -12.16
CA LEU A 60 -4.49 -9.87 -11.21
C LEU A 60 -3.50 -8.71 -11.34
N GLY A 61 -3.13 -8.11 -10.21
CA GLY A 61 -2.19 -6.99 -10.17
C GLY A 61 -0.74 -7.41 -10.44
N CYS A 62 -0.13 -8.12 -9.49
CA CYS A 62 1.25 -8.56 -9.63
C CYS A 62 1.40 -10.07 -9.41
N VAL A 63 1.90 -10.76 -10.43
CA VAL A 63 2.32 -12.17 -10.34
C VAL A 63 3.79 -12.20 -9.90
N ASP A 64 4.03 -12.04 -8.61
CA ASP A 64 5.34 -12.37 -8.02
C ASP A 64 5.25 -13.68 -7.25
N LEU A 65 5.78 -14.74 -7.86
CA LEU A 65 5.93 -16.07 -7.26
C LEU A 65 7.33 -16.29 -6.67
N SER A 66 8.25 -15.34 -6.84
CA SER A 66 9.63 -15.47 -6.34
C SER A 66 9.73 -15.19 -4.84
N THR A 67 8.84 -14.37 -4.30
CA THR A 67 8.74 -14.08 -2.88
C THR A 67 7.92 -15.18 -2.18
N PRO A 68 8.49 -15.88 -1.16
CA PRO A 68 7.75 -16.90 -0.42
C PRO A 68 6.47 -16.34 0.23
N THR A 69 5.32 -16.95 -0.04
CA THR A 69 4.01 -16.45 0.42
C THR A 69 3.87 -16.45 1.94
N ASN A 70 4.55 -17.37 2.64
CA ASN A 70 4.57 -17.43 4.10
C ASN A 70 5.16 -16.19 4.77
N LEU A 71 5.99 -15.40 4.07
CA LEU A 71 6.49 -14.12 4.57
C LEU A 71 5.33 -13.15 4.87
N PHE A 72 4.25 -13.25 4.10
CA PHE A 72 3.05 -12.42 4.23
C PHE A 72 2.04 -12.96 5.25
N LEU A 73 2.37 -14.01 5.99
CA LEU A 73 1.67 -14.42 7.20
C LEU A 73 2.25 -13.73 8.46
N GLN A 74 3.46 -13.16 8.36
CA GLN A 74 4.11 -12.51 9.49
C GLN A 74 3.36 -11.23 9.90
N MET A 75 2.92 -11.18 11.16
CA MET A 75 2.37 -9.96 11.75
C MET A 75 3.48 -8.93 12.00
N THR A 76 3.17 -7.67 11.74
CA THR A 76 4.02 -6.53 12.06
C THR A 76 3.40 -5.69 13.18
N GLY A 77 4.06 -4.61 13.62
CA GLY A 77 3.46 -3.68 14.58
C GLY A 77 2.13 -3.07 14.08
N ALA A 78 2.09 -2.67 12.81
CA ALA A 78 0.91 -2.06 12.20
C ALA A 78 -0.23 -3.04 11.89
N THR A 79 0.06 -4.34 11.81
CA THR A 79 -0.89 -5.37 11.34
C THR A 79 -1.19 -6.44 12.38
N ARG A 80 -1.05 -6.11 13.67
CA ARG A 80 -1.53 -6.98 14.75
C ARG A 80 -3.06 -7.08 14.69
N CYS A 81 -3.59 -8.22 15.13
CA CYS A 81 -5.01 -8.51 15.19
C CYS A 81 -5.34 -8.96 16.61
N ASP A 82 -6.21 -8.24 17.31
CA ASP A 82 -6.69 -8.63 18.63
C ASP A 82 -7.85 -9.63 18.55
N SER A 83 -8.38 -10.03 19.70
CA SER A 83 -9.47 -11.01 19.76
C SER A 83 -10.76 -10.49 19.12
N GLU A 84 -11.10 -9.21 19.30
CA GLU A 84 -12.34 -8.64 18.76
C GLU A 84 -12.27 -8.56 17.23
N MET A 85 -11.14 -8.12 16.68
CA MET A 85 -10.89 -8.14 15.24
C MET A 85 -10.95 -9.55 14.66
N LEU A 86 -10.36 -10.54 15.34
CA LEU A 86 -10.39 -11.93 14.89
C LEU A 86 -11.80 -12.51 14.91
N ASP A 87 -12.58 -12.25 15.97
CA ASP A 87 -13.95 -12.72 16.09
C ASP A 87 -14.85 -12.06 15.04
N PHE A 88 -14.66 -10.76 14.79
CA PHE A 88 -15.30 -10.04 13.69
C PHE A 88 -15.01 -10.72 12.34
N ALA A 89 -13.74 -10.99 12.06
CA ALA A 89 -13.32 -11.63 10.81
C ALA A 89 -13.87 -13.06 10.66
N LYS A 90 -13.86 -13.87 11.74
CA LYS A 90 -14.39 -15.24 11.74
C LYS A 90 -15.90 -15.30 11.53
N HIS A 91 -16.64 -14.32 12.03
CA HIS A 91 -18.09 -14.26 11.83
C HIS A 91 -18.45 -14.06 10.35
N ILE A 92 -17.65 -13.28 9.64
CA ILE A 92 -17.88 -12.94 8.23
C ILE A 92 -17.27 -14.00 7.29
N VAL A 93 -16.04 -14.44 7.57
CA VAL A 93 -15.29 -15.36 6.70
C VAL A 93 -15.53 -16.80 7.12
N VAL A 94 -16.67 -17.35 6.68
CA VAL A 94 -17.03 -18.77 6.90
C VAL A 94 -16.22 -19.69 5.98
N VAL A 95 -16.00 -19.28 4.73
CA VAL A 95 -15.14 -19.96 3.76
C VAL A 95 -14.01 -19.02 3.35
N LYS A 96 -12.79 -19.56 3.21
CA LYS A 96 -11.60 -18.78 2.83
C LYS A 96 -11.50 -18.61 1.31
N ASP A 97 -12.47 -17.93 0.72
CA ASP A 97 -12.55 -17.66 -0.71
C ASP A 97 -12.62 -16.16 -1.00
N ARG A 98 -12.58 -15.79 -2.30
CA ARG A 98 -12.60 -14.39 -2.73
C ARG A 98 -13.88 -13.66 -2.32
N GLN A 99 -15.02 -14.35 -2.29
CA GLN A 99 -16.32 -13.75 -2.00
C GLN A 99 -16.42 -13.33 -0.53
N HIS A 100 -15.95 -14.17 0.39
CA HIS A 100 -15.96 -13.85 1.81
C HIS A 100 -14.93 -12.76 2.19
N ILE A 101 -13.80 -12.67 1.50
CA ILE A 101 -12.86 -11.56 1.71
C ILE A 101 -13.42 -10.24 1.15
N ALA A 102 -14.14 -10.28 0.03
CA ALA A 102 -14.88 -9.11 -0.46
C ALA A 102 -15.97 -8.67 0.53
N LEU A 103 -16.73 -9.63 1.08
CA LEU A 103 -17.70 -9.36 2.14
C LEU A 103 -17.02 -8.77 3.39
N LEU A 104 -15.88 -9.31 3.82
CA LEU A 104 -15.12 -8.76 4.94
C LEU A 104 -14.69 -7.30 4.67
N SER A 105 -14.26 -6.99 3.45
CA SER A 105 -13.96 -5.62 3.02
C SER A 105 -15.16 -4.68 3.15
N GLU A 106 -16.36 -5.11 2.74
CA GLU A 106 -17.58 -4.32 2.87
C GLU A 106 -17.90 -4.01 4.34
N TYR A 107 -17.82 -5.02 5.21
CA TYR A 107 -18.08 -4.88 6.64
C TYR A 107 -17.02 -4.02 7.36
N ILE A 108 -15.76 -4.09 6.94
CA ILE A 108 -14.70 -3.19 7.45
C ILE A 108 -15.07 -1.74 7.11
N LEU A 109 -15.43 -1.44 5.86
CA LEU A 109 -15.78 -0.07 5.46
C LEU A 109 -17.04 0.46 6.17
N GLN A 110 -18.00 -0.42 6.49
CA GLN A 110 -19.18 -0.03 7.27
C GLN A 110 -18.83 0.29 8.73
N LYS A 111 -17.90 -0.45 9.34
CA LYS A 111 -17.46 -0.21 10.72
C LYS A 111 -16.48 0.95 10.83
N ILE A 112 -15.61 1.11 9.84
CA ILE A 112 -14.50 2.07 9.83
C ILE A 112 -14.78 3.09 8.73
N LEU A 113 -15.28 4.26 9.12
CA LEU A 113 -15.64 5.30 8.18
C LEU A 113 -14.39 5.96 7.59
N TYR A 114 -14.40 6.16 6.27
CA TYR A 114 -13.31 6.87 5.60
C TYR A 114 -13.30 8.34 6.01
N GLN A 115 -12.25 8.77 6.70
CA GLN A 115 -12.10 10.14 7.19
C GLN A 115 -10.65 10.62 7.01
N PRO A 116 -10.38 11.51 6.03
CA PRO A 116 -9.08 12.17 5.89
C PRO A 116 -8.63 12.88 7.18
N GLU A 117 -7.32 12.97 7.38
CA GLU A 117 -6.69 13.66 8.54
C GLU A 117 -7.06 13.11 9.93
N SER A 118 -7.75 11.97 10.00
CA SER A 118 -8.13 11.34 11.27
C SER A 118 -7.01 10.52 11.92
N THR A 119 -6.02 10.10 11.13
CA THR A 119 -4.97 9.16 11.55
C THR A 119 -3.58 9.61 11.07
N SER A 120 -2.55 8.97 11.61
CA SER A 120 -1.15 9.15 11.18
C SER A 120 -0.57 7.87 10.56
N VAL A 121 0.60 7.98 9.93
CA VAL A 121 1.35 6.82 9.41
C VAL A 121 1.77 5.80 10.48
N GLN A 122 1.67 6.14 11.76
CA GLN A 122 1.99 5.26 12.88
C GLN A 122 0.76 4.51 13.43
N THR A 123 -0.45 4.89 13.01
CA THR A 123 -1.70 4.27 13.45
C THR A 123 -1.70 2.80 13.07
N THR A 124 -1.99 1.94 14.05
CA THR A 124 -2.06 0.49 13.88
C THR A 124 -3.46 0.05 13.47
N ALA A 125 -3.57 -1.15 12.89
CA ALA A 125 -4.85 -1.76 12.57
C ALA A 125 -5.81 -1.85 13.78
N ILE A 126 -5.28 -2.18 14.96
CA ILE A 126 -6.06 -2.25 16.20
C ILE A 126 -6.61 -0.86 16.57
N GLU A 127 -5.75 0.16 16.58
CA GLU A 127 -6.16 1.53 16.93
C GLU A 127 -7.24 2.05 15.97
N ALA A 128 -7.06 1.88 14.66
CA ALA A 128 -8.05 2.30 13.67
C ALA A 128 -9.37 1.52 13.79
N PHE A 129 -9.30 0.20 14.05
CA PHE A 129 -10.48 -0.64 14.21
C PHE A 129 -11.36 -0.20 15.40
N HIS A 130 -10.73 0.15 16.52
CA HIS A 130 -11.42 0.64 17.72
C HIS A 130 -11.86 2.09 17.61
N ALA A 131 -11.13 2.92 16.87
CA ALA A 131 -11.51 4.31 16.61
C ALA A 131 -12.76 4.43 15.71
N GLY A 132 -13.03 3.43 14.86
CA GLY A 132 -14.19 3.45 13.95
C GLY A 132 -14.04 4.38 12.76
N GLN A 133 -12.84 4.91 12.51
CA GLN A 133 -12.54 5.81 11.40
C GLN A 133 -11.08 5.64 10.95
N GLY A 134 -10.80 5.92 9.68
CA GLY A 134 -9.45 5.85 9.14
C GLY A 134 -9.35 6.24 7.67
N VAL A 135 -8.18 6.04 7.08
CA VAL A 135 -7.92 6.27 5.65
C VAL A 135 -7.53 4.95 4.95
N CYS A 136 -7.18 5.03 3.66
CA CYS A 136 -6.84 3.85 2.86
C CYS A 136 -5.70 3.00 3.42
N GLN A 137 -4.73 3.63 4.07
CA GLN A 137 -3.68 2.94 4.83
C GLN A 137 -4.27 2.04 5.92
N ASP A 138 -5.16 2.59 6.74
CA ASP A 138 -5.71 1.91 7.91
C ASP A 138 -6.62 0.76 7.48
N HIS A 139 -7.47 0.99 6.48
CA HIS A 139 -8.31 -0.06 5.92
C HIS A 139 -7.50 -1.24 5.36
N ALA A 140 -6.40 -0.95 4.65
CA ALA A 140 -5.51 -1.98 4.14
C ALA A 140 -4.84 -2.75 5.29
N HIS A 141 -4.35 -2.07 6.34
CA HIS A 141 -3.76 -2.72 7.51
C HIS A 141 -4.76 -3.59 8.27
N ILE A 142 -6.01 -3.14 8.45
CA ILE A 142 -7.08 -3.90 9.11
C ILE A 142 -7.39 -5.18 8.35
N LEU A 143 -7.62 -5.09 7.03
CA LEU A 143 -7.90 -6.28 6.22
C LEU A 143 -6.72 -7.27 6.26
N ILE A 144 -5.49 -6.77 6.12
CA ILE A 144 -4.28 -7.61 6.21
C ILE A 144 -4.17 -8.29 7.57
N ALA A 145 -4.39 -7.57 8.67
CA ALA A 145 -4.34 -8.10 10.03
C ALA A 145 -5.35 -9.25 10.22
N MET A 146 -6.59 -9.04 9.77
CA MET A 146 -7.66 -10.04 9.85
C MET A 146 -7.35 -11.26 8.97
N CYS A 147 -6.95 -11.07 7.71
CA CYS A 147 -6.56 -12.17 6.83
C CYS A 147 -5.40 -12.99 7.40
N ARG A 148 -4.34 -12.35 7.91
CA ARG A 148 -3.20 -13.04 8.54
C ARG A 148 -3.63 -13.85 9.76
N ALA A 149 -4.50 -13.29 10.60
CA ALA A 149 -5.03 -13.99 11.76
C ALA A 149 -5.88 -15.22 11.36
N LEU A 150 -6.56 -15.17 10.21
CA LEU A 150 -7.23 -16.28 9.55
C LEU A 150 -6.28 -17.22 8.78
N GLN A 151 -4.96 -17.08 8.90
CA GLN A 151 -3.94 -17.87 8.18
C GLN A 151 -4.01 -17.71 6.66
N LEU A 152 -4.43 -16.55 6.17
CA LEU A 152 -4.37 -16.16 4.76
C LEU A 152 -3.21 -15.20 4.54
N PRO A 153 -2.24 -15.51 3.66
CA PRO A 153 -1.19 -14.57 3.33
C PRO A 153 -1.78 -13.31 2.72
N ALA A 154 -1.46 -12.16 3.30
CA ALA A 154 -1.94 -10.87 2.83
C ALA A 154 -0.79 -9.86 2.83
N ARG A 155 -0.69 -9.05 1.78
CA ARG A 155 0.37 -8.06 1.60
C ARG A 155 -0.20 -6.67 1.39
N TYR A 156 0.55 -5.68 1.87
CA TYR A 156 0.24 -4.28 1.69
C TYR A 156 0.79 -3.81 0.35
N VAL A 157 -0.02 -3.08 -0.40
CA VAL A 157 0.38 -2.48 -1.66
C VAL A 157 0.33 -0.96 -1.53
N SER A 158 1.45 -0.31 -1.82
CA SER A 158 1.51 1.14 -2.02
C SER A 158 1.57 1.42 -3.52
N GLY A 159 0.85 2.45 -3.94
CA GLY A 159 0.76 2.78 -5.34
C GLY A 159 0.04 4.09 -5.58
N TYR A 160 -0.48 4.21 -6.80
CA TYR A 160 -1.33 5.30 -7.20
C TYR A 160 -2.68 4.81 -7.69
N LEU A 161 -3.72 5.60 -7.50
CA LEU A 161 -5.04 5.35 -8.05
C LEU A 161 -5.37 6.43 -9.08
N PHE A 162 -5.72 6.01 -10.29
CA PHE A 162 -6.25 6.94 -11.29
C PHE A 162 -7.75 7.13 -11.07
N ASP A 163 -8.14 8.38 -10.80
CA ASP A 163 -9.53 8.82 -10.80
C ASP A 163 -9.65 10.09 -11.63
N GLN A 164 -10.50 10.06 -12.66
CA GLN A 164 -10.75 11.20 -13.55
C GLN A 164 -11.28 12.42 -12.81
N ASN A 165 -12.01 12.22 -11.70
CA ASN A 165 -12.64 13.30 -10.94
C ASN A 165 -11.70 13.90 -9.90
N TYR A 166 -10.68 13.16 -9.46
CA TYR A 166 -9.82 13.55 -8.34
C TYR A 166 -8.32 13.33 -8.64
N PRO A 167 -7.75 14.02 -9.65
CA PRO A 167 -6.38 13.77 -10.09
C PRO A 167 -5.32 14.10 -9.02
N HIS A 168 -5.65 14.88 -7.98
CA HIS A 168 -4.72 15.33 -6.92
C HIS A 168 -4.64 14.41 -5.69
N LEU A 169 -5.52 13.41 -5.57
CA LEU A 169 -5.55 12.44 -4.44
C LEU A 169 -5.01 11.08 -4.89
N ALA A 170 -3.85 11.12 -5.55
CA ALA A 170 -3.40 9.98 -6.33
C ALA A 170 -2.63 8.93 -5.52
N SER A 171 -1.94 9.27 -4.43
CA SER A 171 -1.26 8.25 -3.62
C SER A 171 -2.29 7.38 -2.90
N HIS A 172 -2.19 6.07 -3.05
CA HIS A 172 -3.18 5.15 -2.52
C HIS A 172 -2.54 3.90 -1.92
N ALA A 173 -3.32 3.20 -1.12
CA ALA A 173 -2.93 1.93 -0.52
C ALA A 173 -4.10 0.95 -0.50
N TRP A 174 -3.79 -0.31 -0.74
CA TRP A 174 -4.74 -1.41 -0.70
C TRP A 174 -4.06 -2.70 -0.24
N ALA A 175 -4.84 -3.76 -0.09
CA ALA A 175 -4.34 -5.06 0.26
C ALA A 175 -4.42 -6.02 -0.93
N GLU A 176 -3.49 -6.96 -1.00
CA GLU A 176 -3.65 -8.16 -1.81
C GLU A 176 -3.68 -9.40 -0.90
N VAL A 177 -4.57 -10.34 -1.19
CA VAL A 177 -4.71 -11.59 -0.42
C VAL A 177 -4.46 -12.78 -1.33
N PHE A 178 -3.68 -13.74 -0.86
CA PHE A 178 -3.33 -14.93 -1.61
C PHE A 178 -4.41 -16.01 -1.42
N LEU A 179 -5.15 -16.30 -2.49
CA LEU A 179 -6.23 -17.29 -2.53
C LEU A 179 -6.06 -18.11 -3.81
N GLU A 180 -6.33 -19.42 -3.77
CA GLU A 180 -6.33 -20.28 -4.96
C GLU A 180 -5.05 -20.15 -5.83
N ASN A 181 -3.89 -20.01 -5.17
CA ASN A 181 -2.57 -19.80 -5.80
C ASN A 181 -2.39 -18.48 -6.55
N GLN A 182 -3.21 -17.46 -6.27
CA GLN A 182 -3.15 -16.15 -6.92
C GLN A 182 -3.28 -15.00 -5.91
N TRP A 183 -2.74 -13.83 -6.25
CA TRP A 183 -2.91 -12.60 -5.48
C TRP A 183 -4.10 -11.81 -6.00
N TYR A 184 -5.13 -11.63 -5.17
CA TYR A 184 -6.30 -10.83 -5.50
C TYR A 184 -6.26 -9.47 -4.81
N CYS A 185 -6.62 -8.43 -5.57
CA CYS A 185 -6.70 -7.05 -5.09
C CYS A 185 -7.96 -6.83 -4.23
N PHE A 186 -7.79 -6.18 -3.08
CA PHE A 186 -8.86 -5.70 -2.21
C PHE A 186 -8.59 -4.27 -1.79
N ASP A 187 -9.24 -3.32 -2.46
CA ASP A 187 -9.29 -1.92 -2.08
C ASP A 187 -10.56 -1.65 -1.27
N VAL A 188 -10.41 -1.74 0.06
CA VAL A 188 -11.51 -1.55 1.02
C VAL A 188 -12.07 -0.14 0.98
N SER A 189 -11.27 0.89 0.69
CA SER A 189 -11.75 2.27 0.73
C SER A 189 -12.69 2.57 -0.42
N ASN A 190 -12.41 2.00 -1.59
CA ASN A 190 -13.19 2.22 -2.79
C ASN A 190 -14.12 1.04 -3.14
N GLN A 191 -14.08 -0.05 -2.37
CA GLN A 191 -14.76 -1.32 -2.65
C GLN A 191 -14.47 -1.84 -4.07
N LEU A 192 -13.20 -1.78 -4.46
CA LEU A 192 -12.72 -2.27 -5.75
C LEU A 192 -11.90 -3.55 -5.56
N PHE A 193 -12.35 -4.64 -6.21
CA PHE A 193 -11.75 -5.98 -6.10
C PHE A 193 -11.03 -6.42 -7.38
N THR A 194 -10.73 -5.46 -8.25
CA THR A 194 -9.91 -5.62 -9.46
C THR A 194 -9.06 -4.36 -9.63
N PRO A 195 -7.79 -4.49 -10.03
CA PRO A 195 -6.85 -3.38 -9.99
C PRO A 195 -6.94 -2.39 -11.16
N LYS A 196 -8.11 -2.24 -11.81
CA LYS A 196 -8.25 -1.58 -13.13
C LYS A 196 -7.61 -0.19 -13.25
N HIS A 197 -7.63 0.59 -12.18
CA HIS A 197 -7.06 1.94 -12.13
C HIS A 197 -5.89 2.06 -11.14
N HIS A 198 -5.43 0.93 -10.60
CA HIS A 198 -4.38 0.87 -9.60
C HIS A 198 -3.02 0.74 -10.29
N ILE A 199 -2.13 1.69 -10.03
CA ILE A 199 -0.73 1.66 -10.46
C ILE A 199 0.09 1.17 -9.27
N TYR A 200 0.67 -0.03 -9.39
CA TYR A 200 1.50 -0.66 -8.37
C TYR A 200 2.87 0.01 -8.31
N LEU A 201 3.24 0.47 -7.11
CA LEU A 201 4.56 1.02 -6.84
C LEU A 201 5.43 0.03 -6.06
N ALA A 202 4.90 -0.55 -4.98
CA ALA A 202 5.63 -1.50 -4.14
C ALA A 202 4.68 -2.37 -3.31
N VAL A 203 5.15 -3.57 -2.92
CA VAL A 203 4.43 -4.51 -2.05
C VAL A 203 5.27 -4.89 -0.83
N GLY A 204 4.65 -5.10 0.32
CA GLY A 204 5.36 -5.42 1.57
C GLY A 204 4.44 -5.97 2.65
N ARG A 205 4.95 -6.15 3.86
CA ARG A 205 4.11 -6.66 4.96
C ARG A 205 3.21 -5.58 5.55
N ASP A 206 3.65 -4.34 5.54
CA ASP A 206 2.90 -3.15 5.96
C ASP A 206 3.45 -1.89 5.28
N TYR A 207 3.03 -0.72 5.76
CA TYR A 207 3.45 0.57 5.22
C TYR A 207 4.96 0.81 5.33
N LEU A 208 5.63 0.33 6.38
CA LEU A 208 7.04 0.61 6.62
C LEU A 208 7.97 -0.08 5.61
N ASP A 209 7.53 -1.20 5.05
CA ASP A 209 8.24 -1.92 3.99
C ASP A 209 8.12 -1.18 2.63
N VAL A 210 7.10 -0.33 2.43
CA VAL A 210 6.77 0.27 1.13
C VAL A 210 6.58 1.79 1.11
N ALA A 211 6.92 2.48 2.20
CA ALA A 211 6.76 3.92 2.32
C ALA A 211 7.36 4.64 1.09
N PRO A 212 6.61 5.55 0.41
CA PRO A 212 7.08 6.19 -0.82
C PRO A 212 8.42 6.91 -0.66
N ILE A 213 8.57 7.61 0.47
CA ILE A 213 9.78 8.30 0.91
C ILE A 213 9.98 8.00 2.39
N ARG A 214 11.19 7.61 2.75
CA ARG A 214 11.61 7.46 4.15
C ARG A 214 13.05 7.91 4.28
N GLY A 215 13.36 8.59 5.37
CA GLY A 215 14.69 9.14 5.60
C GLY A 215 14.95 9.37 7.07
N VAL A 216 16.23 9.56 7.36
CA VAL A 216 16.72 10.04 8.64
C VAL A 216 17.65 11.21 8.35
N ARG A 217 17.71 12.16 9.28
CA ARG A 217 18.68 13.24 9.24
C ARG A 217 19.42 13.32 10.55
N GLU A 218 20.64 13.81 10.49
CA GLU A 218 21.45 14.15 11.65
C GLU A 218 21.52 15.69 11.70
N GLN A 219 21.08 16.29 12.80
CA GLN A 219 21.07 17.75 13.04
C GLN A 219 20.01 18.56 12.24
N GLY A 220 19.99 19.88 12.45
CA GLY A 220 19.09 20.86 11.81
C GLY A 220 17.97 21.40 12.72
N GLY A 221 17.07 22.21 12.15
CA GLY A 221 15.94 22.86 12.85
C GLY A 221 14.60 22.16 12.61
N VAL A 222 13.49 22.89 12.77
CA VAL A 222 12.14 22.41 12.40
C VAL A 222 12.03 22.27 10.88
N GLU A 223 11.37 21.21 10.42
CA GLU A 223 11.16 20.91 9.01
C GLU A 223 9.66 20.91 8.70
N ASN A 224 9.30 21.37 7.51
CA ASN A 224 7.96 21.20 6.95
C ASN A 224 8.08 20.41 5.65
N MET A 225 7.17 19.47 5.42
CA MET A 225 7.09 18.69 4.20
C MET A 225 5.79 19.02 3.46
N MET A 226 5.90 19.23 2.15
CA MET A 226 4.77 19.35 1.25
C MET A 226 4.89 18.27 0.18
N SER A 227 3.82 17.54 -0.05
CA SER A 227 3.74 16.51 -1.08
C SER A 227 2.58 16.81 -2.02
N VAL A 228 2.83 16.74 -3.32
CA VAL A 228 1.81 16.84 -4.36
C VAL A 228 1.96 15.62 -5.25
N VAL A 229 0.86 14.91 -5.48
CA VAL A 229 0.82 13.74 -6.37
C VAL A 229 -0.29 13.96 -7.38
N GLN A 230 0.01 13.67 -8.65
CA GLN A 230 -0.95 13.79 -9.73
C GLN A 230 -0.88 12.56 -10.64
N VAL A 231 -2.04 12.03 -11.01
CA VAL A 231 -2.16 10.98 -12.04
C VAL A 231 -3.17 11.46 -13.07
N LEU A 232 -2.73 11.54 -14.33
CA LEU A 232 -3.50 12.07 -15.44
C LEU A 232 -3.56 11.02 -16.55
N ALA A 233 -4.68 10.98 -17.28
CA ALA A 233 -4.73 10.24 -18.53
C ALA A 233 -3.81 10.92 -19.55
N CYS A 234 -3.05 10.11 -20.28
CA CYS A 234 -2.27 10.56 -21.44
C CYS A 234 -3.12 10.56 -22.70
#